data_AF-A0A948F2N4-F1
#
_entry.id   AF-A0A948F2N4-F1
#
_cell.length_a   1.000
_cell.length_b   1.000
_cell.length_c   1.000
_cell.angle_alpha   90.00
_cell.angle_beta   90.00
_cell.angle_gamma   90.00
#
_symmetry.space_group_name_H-M   'P 1'
#
loop_
_entity.id
_entity.type
_entity.pdbx_description
1 polymer ?
#
loop_
_entity_poly.entity_id
_entity_poly.type
_entity_poly.pdbx_seq_one_letter_code
_entity_poly.pdbx_strand_id
1 'polypeptide(L)'
;MHTSKVPILKVIVIIWIAFASLYVVYNEYNNFKVLVAQRAYNTGLRDAVNKLIQQAQTCNPIPVTSGEQRVDLISMSCLNASDKKAN
;
A
#
# COMPACT_ATOMS: atom_id res chain seq x y z
N MET A 1 -23.62 -54.04 -14.15
CA MET A 1 -23.60 -52.96 -13.13
C MET A 1 -22.23 -53.00 -12.45
N HIS A 2 -21.24 -52.30 -13.02
CA HIS A 2 -19.88 -52.26 -12.48
C HIS A 2 -19.87 -51.35 -11.27
N THR A 3 -20.12 -51.91 -10.08
CA THR A 3 -19.84 -51.21 -8.83
C THR A 3 -18.33 -51.15 -8.69
N SER A 4 -17.72 -50.18 -9.39
CA SER A 4 -16.34 -49.78 -9.21
C SER A 4 -16.23 -49.35 -7.75
N LYS A 5 -15.78 -50.28 -6.91
CA LYS A 5 -15.32 -49.99 -5.57
C LYS A 5 -14.07 -49.15 -5.75
N VAL A 6 -14.25 -47.85 -6.02
CA VAL A 6 -13.16 -46.88 -5.97
C VAL A 6 -12.53 -47.12 -4.60
N PRO A 7 -11.24 -47.49 -4.54
CA PRO A 7 -10.62 -47.80 -3.26
C PRO A 7 -10.81 -46.56 -2.41
N ILE A 8 -11.46 -46.69 -1.26
CA ILE A 8 -11.81 -45.58 -0.34
C ILE A 8 -10.59 -44.67 -0.09
N LEU A 9 -9.40 -45.27 -0.10
CA LEU A 9 -8.10 -44.60 -0.07
C LEU A 9 -7.93 -43.53 -1.16
N LYS A 10 -8.30 -43.78 -2.42
CA LYS A 10 -8.22 -42.79 -3.51
C LYS A 10 -9.13 -41.59 -3.24
N VAL A 11 -10.32 -41.82 -2.71
CA VAL A 11 -11.27 -40.73 -2.40
C VAL A 11 -10.71 -39.84 -1.29
N ILE A 12 -10.16 -40.45 -0.24
CA ILE A 12 -9.53 -39.73 0.87
C ILE A 12 -8.35 -38.89 0.38
N VAL A 13 -7.50 -39.43 -0.49
CA VAL A 13 -6.33 -38.70 -1.04
C VAL A 13 -6.78 -37.52 -1.90
N ILE A 14 -7.80 -37.69 -2.75
CA ILE A 14 -8.31 -36.60 -3.59
C ILE A 14 -8.90 -35.48 -2.73
N ILE A 15 -9.68 -35.84 -1.71
CA ILE A 15 -10.27 -34.88 -0.76
C ILE A 15 -9.15 -34.14 -0.01
N TRP A 16 -8.13 -34.85 0.47
CA TRP A 16 -7.00 -34.23 1.17
C TRP A 16 -6.24 -33.22 0.30
N ILE A 17 -5.97 -33.55 -0.97
CA ILE A 17 -5.32 -32.64 -1.92
C ILE A 17 -6.21 -31.42 -2.20
N ALA A 18 -7.52 -31.61 -2.35
CA ALA A 18 -8.46 -30.52 -2.57
C ALA A 18 -8.49 -29.54 -1.38
N PHE A 19 -8.55 -30.06 -0.14
CA PHE A 19 -8.49 -29.23 1.07
C PHE A 19 -7.15 -28.52 1.24
N ALA A 20 -6.04 -29.19 0.98
CA ALA A 20 -4.71 -28.57 1.04
C ALA A 20 -4.57 -27.43 0.03
N SER A 21 -5.03 -27.65 -1.21
CA SER A 21 -5.00 -26.63 -2.27
C SER A 21 -5.86 -25.43 -1.90
N LEU A 22 -7.07 -25.67 -1.40
CA LEU A 22 -7.99 -24.62 -0.97
C LEU A 22 -7.41 -23.78 0.19
N TYR A 23 -6.78 -24.44 1.16
CA TYR A 23 -6.15 -23.78 2.30
C TYR A 23 -5.02 -22.84 1.86
N VAL A 24 -4.14 -23.30 0.95
CA VAL A 24 -3.03 -22.48 0.44
C VAL A 24 -3.55 -21.26 -0.32
N VAL A 25 -4.53 -21.45 -1.22
CA VAL A 25 -5.13 -20.35 -1.99
C VAL A 25 -5.82 -19.34 -1.08
N TYR A 26 -6.54 -19.79 -0.05
CA TYR A 26 -7.21 -18.90 0.89
C TYR A 26 -6.21 -18.07 1.71
N ASN A 27 -5.12 -18.69 2.16
CA ASN A 27 -4.07 -18.00 2.90
C ASN A 27 -3.35 -16.96 2.02
N GLU A 28 -3.05 -17.32 0.77
CA GLU A 28 -2.42 -16.40 -0.20
C GLU A 28 -3.34 -15.23 -0.54
N TYR A 29 -4.64 -15.45 -0.72
CA TYR A 29 -5.61 -14.40 -1.01
C TYR A 29 -5.74 -13.38 0.13
N ASN A 30 -5.73 -13.84 1.38
CA ASN A 30 -5.77 -12.94 2.53
C ASN A 30 -4.48 -12.12 2.66
N ASN A 31 -3.32 -12.76 2.48
CA ASN A 31 -2.04 -12.05 2.46
C ASN A 31 -1.97 -11.03 1.32
N PHE A 32 -2.47 -11.38 0.12
CA PHE A 32 -2.49 -10.48 -1.03
C PHE A 32 -3.36 -9.25 -0.76
N LYS A 33 -4.53 -9.40 -0.14
CA LYS A 33 -5.38 -8.25 0.24
C LYS A 33 -4.67 -7.30 1.19
N VAL A 34 -4.03 -7.82 2.23
CA VAL A 34 -3.29 -7.00 3.21
C VAL A 34 -2.12 -6.27 2.54
N LEU A 35 -1.37 -6.98 1.69
CA LEU A 35 -0.19 -6.46 1.02
C LEU A 35 -0.55 -5.40 -0.04
N VAL A 36 -1.65 -5.59 -0.77
CA VAL A 36 -2.18 -4.61 -1.72
C VAL A 36 -2.69 -3.36 -0.99
N ALA A 37 -3.45 -3.51 0.09
CA ALA A 37 -3.92 -2.38 0.88
C ALA A 37 -2.76 -1.56 1.44
N GLN A 38 -1.73 -2.23 1.98
CA GLN A 38 -0.54 -1.56 2.51
C GLN A 38 0.29 -0.90 1.41
N ARG A 39 0.44 -1.52 0.24
CA ARG A 39 1.08 -0.90 -0.93
C ARG A 39 0.33 0.32 -1.42
N ALA A 40 -0.99 0.26 -1.52
CA ALA A 40 -1.81 1.38 -1.96
C ALA A 40 -1.68 2.57 -0.98
N TYR A 41 -1.73 2.30 0.33
CA TYR A 41 -1.54 3.30 1.36
C TYR A 41 -0.16 3.98 1.29
N ASN A 42 0.91 3.18 1.21
CA ASN A 42 2.27 3.70 1.09
C ASN A 42 2.49 4.47 -0.21
N THR A 43 1.84 4.05 -1.31
CA THR A 43 1.93 4.74 -2.60
C THR A 43 1.21 6.08 -2.55
N GLY A 44 0.02 6.15 -1.96
CA GLY A 44 -0.73 7.40 -1.79
C GLY A 44 0.01 8.41 -0.92
N LEU A 45 0.61 7.95 0.19
CA LEU A 45 1.47 8.80 1.04
C LEU A 45 2.66 9.35 0.26
N ARG A 46 3.37 8.49 -0.50
CA ARG A 46 4.50 8.93 -1.32
C ARG A 46 4.09 9.93 -2.39
N ASP A 47 2.94 9.74 -3.03
CA ASP A 47 2.45 10.66 -4.06
C ASP A 47 2.05 12.02 -3.47
N ALA A 48 1.37 12.02 -2.31
CA ALA A 48 1.04 13.25 -1.58
C ALA A 48 2.30 14.02 -1.16
N VAL A 49 3.29 13.33 -0.61
CA VAL A 49 4.58 13.93 -0.23
C VAL A 49 5.33 14.45 -1.46
N ASN A 50 5.35 13.70 -2.57
CA ASN A 50 5.98 14.16 -3.80
C ASN A 50 5.30 15.42 -4.37
N LYS A 51 3.97 15.50 -4.32
CA LYS A 51 3.22 16.70 -4.74
C LYS A 51 3.56 17.90 -3.85
N LEU A 52 3.61 17.70 -2.54
CA LEU A 52 4.05 18.74 -1.59
C LEU A 52 5.47 19.19 -1.88
N ILE A 53 6.41 18.27 -2.14
CA ILE A 53 7.79 18.60 -2.50
C ILE A 53 7.85 19.39 -3.81
N GLN A 54 7.14 18.97 -4.85
CA GLN A 54 7.08 19.67 -6.14
C GLN A 54 6.50 21.08 -5.98
N GLN A 55 5.41 21.22 -5.23
CA GLN A 55 4.84 22.54 -4.94
C GLN A 55 5.81 23.38 -4.10
N ALA A 56 6.55 22.77 -3.17
CA ALA A 56 7.48 23.49 -2.29
C ALA A 56 8.72 24.01 -3.03
N GLN A 57 9.04 23.43 -4.20
CA GLN A 57 10.07 23.97 -5.11
C GLN A 57 9.67 25.30 -5.76
N THR A 58 8.37 25.62 -5.83
CA THR A 58 7.90 26.89 -6.39
C THR A 58 8.10 28.08 -5.43
N CYS A 59 8.65 27.86 -4.24
CA CYS A 59 8.90 28.86 -3.20
C CYS A 59 7.67 29.69 -2.79
N ASN A 60 6.47 29.22 -3.10
CA ASN A 60 5.23 29.82 -2.65
C ASN A 60 4.74 29.11 -1.38
N PRO A 61 4.12 29.83 -0.43
CA PRO A 61 3.50 29.22 0.75
C PRO A 61 2.43 28.22 0.34
N ILE A 62 2.50 27.00 0.86
CA ILE A 62 1.53 25.94 0.61
C ILE A 62 0.64 25.81 1.85
N PRO A 63 -0.65 26.12 1.76
CA PRO A 63 -1.57 25.94 2.88
C PRO A 63 -1.82 24.45 3.09
N VAL A 64 -1.28 23.89 4.17
CA VAL A 64 -1.52 22.49 4.57
C VAL A 64 -2.49 22.49 5.76
N THR A 65 -3.57 21.74 5.61
CA THR A 65 -4.59 21.58 6.65
C THR A 65 -4.52 20.17 7.20
N SER A 66 -4.36 20.04 8.51
CA SER A 66 -4.44 18.76 9.23
C SER A 66 -5.47 18.89 10.34
N GLY A 67 -6.69 18.41 10.10
CA GLY A 67 -7.82 18.59 11.01
C GLY A 67 -8.25 20.06 11.07
N GLU A 68 -8.26 20.65 12.27
CA GLU A 68 -8.58 22.07 12.50
C GLU A 68 -7.38 23.02 12.36
N GLN A 69 -6.16 22.48 12.29
CA GLN A 69 -4.94 23.28 12.18
C GLN A 69 -4.61 23.55 10.72
N ARG A 70 -4.49 24.83 10.38
CA ARG A 70 -4.00 25.32 9.09
C ARG A 70 -2.63 25.95 9.29
N VAL A 71 -1.64 25.44 8.59
CA VAL A 71 -0.27 25.97 8.60
C VAL A 71 0.22 26.16 7.18
N ASP A 72 0.87 27.28 6.92
CA ASP A 72 1.49 27.56 5.63
C ASP A 72 2.93 27.03 5.66
N LEU A 73 3.18 26.03 4.80
CA LEU A 73 4.50 25.44 4.66
C LEU A 73 5.27 26.12 3.53
N ILE A 74 6.51 26.51 3.79
CA ILE A 74 7.46 26.94 2.78
C ILE A 74 8.74 26.13 2.90
N SER A 75 9.38 25.84 1.76
CA SER A 75 10.65 25.11 1.75
C SER A 75 11.75 25.93 2.43
N MET A 76 12.50 25.30 3.34
CA MET A 76 13.67 25.93 3.98
C MET A 76 14.74 26.36 2.98
N SER A 77 14.80 25.72 1.81
CA SER A 77 15.71 26.14 0.73
C SER A 77 15.37 27.54 0.18
N CYS A 78 14.10 27.93 0.20
CA CYS A 78 13.64 29.25 -0.23
C CYS A 78 13.92 30.32 0.82
N LEU A 79 13.86 29.97 2.11
CA LEU A 79 14.23 30.87 3.22
C LEU A 79 15.74 31.19 3.19
N ASN A 80 16.59 30.17 3.00
CA ASN A 80 18.05 30.35 2.97
C ASN A 80 18.56 31.15 1.74
N ALA A 81 17.81 31.14 0.62
CA ALA A 81 18.15 31.95 -0.55
C ALA A 81 17.94 33.46 -0.31
N SER A 82 17.04 33.82 0.59
CA SER A 82 16.77 35.21 0.97
C SER A 82 17.82 35.75 1.95
N ASP A 83 18.33 34.92 2.86
CA ASP A 83 19.42 35.27 3.79
C ASP A 83 20.76 35.50 3.07
N LYS A 84 21.06 34.72 2.03
CA LYS A 84 22.30 34.90 1.24
C LYS A 84 22.35 36.18 0.40
N LYS A 85 21.24 36.90 0.25
CA LYS A 85 21.19 38.19 -0.47
C LYS A 85 21.32 39.41 0.46
N ALA A 86 21.37 39.19 1.78
CA ALA A 86 21.46 40.24 2.79
C ALA A 86 22.85 40.37 3.44
N ASN A 87 23.88 39.74 2.87
CA ASN A 87 25.28 39.84 3.30
C ASN A 87 26.17 40.21 2.11
#